data_AF-A0A2L2TCV5-F1
#
_entry.id   AF-A0A2L2TCV5-F1
#
_cell.length_a   1.000
_cell.length_b   1.000
_cell.length_c   1.000
_cell.angle_alpha   90.00
_cell.angle_beta   90.00
_cell.angle_gamma   90.00
#
_symmetry.space_group_name_H-M   'P 1'
#
loop_
_entity.id
_entity.type
_entity.pdbx_description
1 polymer ?
#
loop_
_entity_poly.entity_id
_entity_poly.type
_entity_poly.pdbx_seq_one_letter_code
_entity_poly.pdbx_strand_id
1 'polypeptide(L)'
;MPLPNEPVNITGGCSCGAIRYRIAVPSIEERPLNPMMPPAVGIKLPWTFTCHCNDCRRAAGAFLATGLADIPAPMLTVSAMAPSSETEIVSGRIVDPMAEDYDAEKADAERPPYVPAVDVLRATGENKTWLRFFHSGNASAAMSRSFCGRCGTPLCYHLKLAPGFCYQGKMPEGWCDSFHLSLGSFDREFLEKDWFNPGSEGMFKYGTPMSRCVSASAKGLKELPKMQEFMDAVPEDELEALRN
;
A
#
# COMPACT_ATOMS: atom_id res chain seq x y z
N MET A 1 -6.66 11.45 -9.51
CA MET A 1 -5.27 11.75 -9.10
C MET A 1 -4.33 11.08 -10.07
N PRO A 2 -3.52 11.82 -10.82
CA PRO A 2 -2.52 11.17 -11.64
C PRO A 2 -1.16 11.29 -10.95
N LEU A 3 -0.57 10.13 -10.62
CA LEU A 3 0.87 9.94 -10.72
C LEU A 3 1.37 10.62 -12.01
N PRO A 4 2.61 11.15 -12.06
CA PRO A 4 3.15 11.85 -13.23
C PRO A 4 2.88 11.09 -14.54
N ASN A 5 2.68 11.76 -15.67
CA ASN A 5 2.48 11.04 -16.93
C ASN A 5 3.73 10.27 -17.37
N GLU A 6 4.90 10.85 -17.08
CA GLU A 6 6.20 10.23 -17.34
C GLU A 6 6.49 9.07 -16.38
N PRO A 7 7.35 8.11 -16.79
CA PRO A 7 7.83 7.07 -15.90
C PRO A 7 8.50 7.63 -14.64
N VAL A 8 8.26 7.00 -13.49
CA VAL A 8 8.84 7.40 -12.21
C VAL A 8 9.19 6.18 -11.36
N ASN A 9 10.33 6.24 -10.68
CA ASN A 9 10.71 5.24 -9.67
C ASN A 9 10.34 5.77 -8.29
N ILE A 10 9.57 4.98 -7.55
CA ILE A 10 9.15 5.31 -6.18
C ILE A 10 9.77 4.30 -5.22
N THR A 11 10.24 4.78 -4.08
CA THR A 11 10.88 3.94 -3.06
C THR A 11 10.21 4.05 -1.70
N GLY A 12 10.47 3.05 -0.88
CA GLY A 12 10.01 2.99 0.51
C GLY A 12 10.53 1.75 1.21
N GLY A 13 10.02 1.52 2.42
CA GLY A 13 10.32 0.34 3.21
C GLY A 13 9.94 0.48 4.68
N CYS A 14 10.49 -0.40 5.51
CA CYS A 14 10.22 -0.37 6.94
C CYS A 14 11.08 0.67 7.67
N SER A 15 10.64 1.10 8.86
CA SER A 15 11.31 2.16 9.63
C SER A 15 12.75 1.85 10.01
N CYS A 16 13.11 0.57 10.20
CA CYS A 16 14.47 0.19 10.55
C CYS A 16 15.39 -0.03 9.34
N GLY A 17 14.89 0.03 8.10
CA GLY A 17 15.68 -0.22 6.88
C GLY A 17 15.89 -1.68 6.49
N ALA A 18 15.47 -2.65 7.31
CA ALA A 18 15.63 -4.08 7.01
C ALA A 18 14.93 -4.53 5.71
N ILE A 19 13.81 -3.89 5.36
CA ILE A 19 13.00 -4.17 4.19
C ILE A 19 12.85 -2.89 3.39
N ARG A 20 13.12 -2.96 2.08
CA ARG A 20 13.05 -1.83 1.15
C ARG A 20 12.45 -2.29 -0.17
N TYR A 21 11.69 -1.42 -0.82
CA TYR A 21 11.03 -1.72 -2.09
C TYR A 21 11.24 -0.61 -3.11
N ARG A 22 11.10 -0.98 -4.38
CA ARG A 22 11.15 -0.10 -5.55
C ARG A 22 9.94 -0.37 -6.43
N ILE A 23 9.30 0.70 -6.87
CA ILE A 23 8.16 0.68 -7.78
C ILE A 23 8.59 1.34 -9.08
N ALA A 24 8.66 0.56 -10.14
CA ALA A 24 8.88 1.06 -11.48
C ALA A 24 7.53 1.42 -12.09
N VAL A 25 7.10 2.68 -11.91
CA VAL A 25 5.85 3.17 -12.48
C VAL A 25 6.09 3.51 -13.95
N PRO A 26 5.39 2.85 -14.90
CA PRO A 26 5.58 3.12 -16.31
C PRO A 26 4.88 4.43 -16.74
N SER A 27 5.02 4.79 -18.01
CA SER A 27 4.29 5.91 -18.61
C SER A 27 2.77 5.73 -18.46
N ILE A 28 2.00 6.81 -18.46
CA ILE A 28 0.54 6.73 -18.29
C ILE A 28 -0.12 5.85 -19.36
N GLU A 29 0.40 5.80 -20.58
CA GLU A 29 -0.08 4.98 -21.70
C GLU A 29 0.05 3.48 -21.41
N GLU A 30 1.12 3.08 -20.73
CA GLU A 30 1.44 1.67 -20.42
C GLU A 30 0.80 1.19 -19.10
N ARG A 31 0.27 2.10 -18.29
CA ARG A 31 -0.39 1.75 -17.03
C ARG A 31 -1.71 1.00 -17.27
N PRO A 32 -1.90 -0.18 -16.66
CA PRO A 32 -3.14 -0.93 -16.80
C PRO A 32 -4.28 -0.21 -16.08
N LEU A 33 -5.51 -0.41 -16.56
CA LEU A 33 -6.71 -0.02 -15.82
C LEU A 33 -6.83 -0.87 -14.53
N ASN A 34 -7.39 -0.29 -13.48
CA ASN A 34 -7.69 -1.03 -12.26
C ASN A 34 -8.75 -2.11 -12.55
N PRO A 35 -8.43 -3.41 -12.43
CA PRO A 35 -9.34 -4.49 -12.80
C PRO A 35 -10.54 -4.62 -11.85
N MET A 36 -10.47 -4.02 -10.65
CA MET A 36 -11.53 -4.03 -9.64
C MET A 36 -12.58 -2.92 -9.87
N MET A 37 -12.34 -2.01 -10.81
CA MET A 37 -13.19 -0.85 -11.09
C MET A 37 -13.86 -0.94 -12.47
N PRO A 38 -15.02 -0.28 -12.67
CA PRO A 38 -15.58 -0.14 -14.01
C PRO A 38 -14.61 0.60 -14.95
N PRO A 39 -14.34 0.10 -16.18
CA PRO A 39 -13.41 0.75 -17.11
C PRO A 39 -13.77 2.21 -17.43
N ALA A 40 -15.06 2.55 -17.40
CA ALA A 40 -15.56 3.92 -17.64
C ALA A 40 -15.05 4.95 -16.62
N VAL A 41 -14.62 4.53 -15.42
CA VAL A 41 -14.03 5.42 -14.41
C VAL A 41 -12.59 5.81 -14.80
N GLY A 42 -11.92 5.02 -15.65
CA GLY A 42 -10.60 5.36 -16.18
C GLY A 42 -9.46 5.36 -15.15
N ILE A 43 -9.63 4.73 -13.98
CA ILE A 43 -8.57 4.62 -12.98
C ILE A 43 -7.47 3.69 -13.49
N LYS A 44 -6.26 4.22 -13.60
CA LYS A 44 -5.05 3.48 -13.96
C LYS A 44 -4.22 3.13 -12.72
N LEU A 45 -3.50 2.03 -12.77
CA LEU A 45 -2.59 1.58 -11.71
C LEU A 45 -1.13 1.97 -12.02
N PRO A 46 -0.31 2.28 -11.00
CA PRO A 46 -0.65 2.26 -9.58
C PRO A 46 -1.57 3.39 -9.14
N TRP A 47 -2.26 3.20 -8.02
CA TRP A 47 -3.22 4.17 -7.51
C TRP A 47 -3.20 4.25 -5.98
N THR A 48 -3.24 5.45 -5.42
CA THR A 48 -3.30 5.63 -3.95
C THR A 48 -4.71 5.98 -3.49
N PHE A 49 -5.13 5.40 -2.37
CA PHE A 49 -6.46 5.56 -1.79
C PHE A 49 -6.39 5.43 -0.27
N THR A 50 -7.39 5.90 0.44
CA THR A 50 -7.55 5.56 1.87
C THR A 50 -8.57 4.45 2.04
N CYS A 51 -8.40 3.62 3.06
CA CYS A 51 -9.32 2.55 3.38
C CYS A 51 -9.81 2.68 4.82
N HIS A 52 -11.13 2.64 4.99
CA HIS A 52 -11.80 2.76 6.29
C HIS A 52 -12.07 1.41 6.97
N CYS A 53 -11.75 0.28 6.33
CA CYS A 53 -12.07 -1.02 6.90
C CYS A 53 -11.27 -1.33 8.18
N ASN A 54 -11.90 -2.11 9.07
CA ASN A 54 -11.28 -2.50 10.34
C ASN A 54 -9.99 -3.29 10.16
N ASP A 55 -9.86 -4.07 9.09
CA ASP A 55 -8.64 -4.86 8.85
C ASP A 55 -7.45 -3.96 8.54
N CYS A 56 -7.61 -2.96 7.67
CA CYS A 56 -6.55 -2.00 7.36
C CYS A 56 -6.22 -1.14 8.59
N ARG A 57 -7.26 -0.65 9.28
CA ARG A 57 -7.11 0.14 10.50
C ARG A 57 -6.32 -0.60 11.58
N ARG A 58 -6.70 -1.86 11.87
CA ARG A 58 -6.06 -2.68 12.91
C ARG A 58 -4.67 -3.14 12.52
N ALA A 59 -4.46 -3.50 11.26
CA ALA A 59 -3.13 -3.87 10.76
C ALA A 59 -2.14 -2.70 10.85
N ALA A 60 -2.59 -1.47 10.58
CA ALA A 60 -1.75 -0.29 10.65
C ALA A 60 -1.65 0.32 12.05
N GLY A 61 -2.50 -0.09 13.01
CA GLY A 61 -2.64 0.59 14.29
C GLY A 61 -3.15 2.04 14.14
N ALA A 62 -3.79 2.37 13.02
CA ALA A 62 -4.24 3.72 12.71
C ALA A 62 -5.61 4.00 13.35
N PHE A 63 -5.86 5.25 13.76
CA PHE A 63 -7.18 5.68 14.21
C PHE A 63 -8.07 6.13 13.05
N LEU A 64 -7.49 6.88 12.10
CA LEU A 64 -8.13 7.35 10.88
C LEU A 64 -7.96 6.35 9.73
N ALA A 65 -8.64 6.63 8.61
CA ALA A 65 -8.51 5.84 7.38
C ALA A 65 -7.04 5.63 6.99
N THR A 66 -6.69 4.38 6.67
CA THR A 66 -5.31 4.00 6.35
C THR A 66 -5.02 4.25 4.89
N GLY A 67 -3.98 5.02 4.59
CA GLY A 67 -3.51 5.24 3.22
C GLY A 67 -2.83 4.00 2.64
N LEU A 68 -3.17 3.67 1.40
CA LEU A 68 -2.65 2.53 0.65
C LEU A 68 -2.29 2.95 -0.78
N ALA A 69 -1.33 2.25 -1.39
CA ALA A 69 -1.03 2.32 -2.81
C ALA A 69 -1.22 0.93 -3.44
N ASP A 70 -2.14 0.78 -4.38
CA ASP A 70 -2.39 -0.45 -5.13
C ASP A 70 -1.39 -0.59 -6.27
N ILE A 71 -0.48 -1.57 -6.15
CA ILE A 71 0.64 -1.79 -7.06
C ILE A 71 0.53 -3.17 -7.73
N PRO A 72 0.40 -3.24 -9.07
CA PRO A 72 0.52 -4.49 -9.80
C PRO A 72 1.89 -5.15 -9.58
N ALA A 73 1.92 -6.47 -9.39
CA ALA A 73 3.14 -7.23 -9.15
C ALA A 73 4.31 -6.94 -10.10
N PRO A 74 4.12 -6.79 -11.43
CA PRO A 74 5.24 -6.52 -12.35
C PRO A 74 5.98 -5.20 -12.08
N MET A 75 5.36 -4.26 -11.37
CA MET A 75 5.95 -2.96 -11.07
C MET A 75 6.77 -2.95 -9.78
N LEU A 76 6.67 -3.99 -8.94
CA LEU A 76 7.21 -3.98 -7.58
C LEU A 76 8.37 -4.96 -7.40
N THR A 77 9.47 -4.46 -6.87
CA THR A 77 10.61 -5.27 -6.42
C THR A 77 10.96 -4.97 -4.97
N VAL A 78 11.52 -5.95 -4.27
CA VAL A 78 11.79 -5.89 -2.83
C VAL A 78 13.19 -6.43 -2.54
N SER A 79 13.89 -5.75 -1.66
CA SER A 79 15.09 -6.25 -0.97
C SER A 79 14.76 -6.41 0.51
N ALA A 80 15.07 -7.59 1.07
CA ALA A 80 14.75 -7.95 2.44
C ALA A 80 15.95 -8.61 3.11
N MET A 81 16.43 -8.03 4.20
CA MET A 81 17.58 -8.55 4.96
C MET A 81 17.18 -9.77 5.79
N ALA A 82 18.12 -10.71 5.92
CA ALA A 82 18.00 -11.80 6.89
C ALA A 82 18.07 -11.25 8.32
N PRO A 83 17.39 -11.88 9.29
CA PRO A 83 17.83 -11.80 10.67
C PRO A 83 19.28 -12.28 10.69
N SER A 84 20.20 -11.37 10.99
CA SER A 84 21.55 -11.73 11.45
C SER A 84 21.39 -12.69 12.64
N SER A 85 22.48 -13.29 13.13
CA SER A 85 22.47 -14.02 14.41
C SER A 85 22.16 -13.12 15.63
N GLU A 86 21.53 -11.97 15.42
CA GLU A 86 21.02 -11.07 16.45
C GLU A 86 20.02 -11.80 17.32
N THR A 87 20.46 -12.05 18.55
CA THR A 87 19.65 -12.65 19.62
C THR A 87 18.95 -11.59 20.47
N GLU A 88 19.15 -10.30 20.18
CA GLU A 88 18.60 -9.23 21.01
C GLU A 88 17.12 -9.02 20.75
N ILE A 89 16.34 -8.99 21.84
CA ILE A 89 14.89 -8.77 21.83
C ILE A 89 14.56 -7.32 21.43
N VAL A 90 15.42 -6.37 21.80
CA VAL A 90 15.29 -4.95 21.45
C VAL A 90 16.34 -4.64 20.40
N SER A 91 15.90 -4.52 19.15
CA SER A 91 16.79 -4.27 18.04
C SER A 91 16.66 -2.83 17.55
N GLY A 92 17.79 -2.16 17.32
CA GLY A 92 17.83 -0.78 16.82
C GLY A 92 17.44 -0.66 15.34
N ARG A 93 17.38 0.58 14.84
CA ARG A 93 17.29 0.82 13.40
C ARG A 93 18.62 0.46 12.73
N ILE A 94 18.57 -0.14 11.54
CA ILE A 94 19.76 -0.37 10.69
C ILE A 94 20.15 0.92 9.99
N VAL A 95 19.15 1.72 9.62
CA VAL A 95 19.32 3.05 9.02
C VAL A 95 18.60 4.09 9.87
N ASP A 96 19.17 5.28 10.00
CA ASP A 96 18.47 6.42 10.56
C ASP A 96 18.10 7.42 9.45
N PRO A 97 16.88 7.32 8.89
CA PRO A 97 16.46 8.20 7.80
C PRO A 97 16.24 9.65 8.26
N MET A 98 16.38 9.93 9.56
CA MET A 98 16.29 11.26 10.13
C MET A 98 17.66 11.89 10.42
N ALA A 99 18.76 11.16 10.19
CA ALA A 99 20.11 11.71 10.34
C ALA A 99 20.37 12.79 9.29
N GLU A 100 21.08 13.86 9.67
CA GLU A 100 21.39 14.99 8.77
C GLU A 100 22.24 14.56 7.57
N ASP A 101 23.06 13.52 7.73
CA ASP A 101 23.94 12.94 6.72
C ASP A 101 23.40 11.63 6.11
N TYR A 102 22.09 11.36 6.24
CA TYR A 102 21.49 10.17 5.65
C TYR A 102 21.64 10.17 4.12
N ASP A 103 22.28 9.11 3.62
CA ASP A 103 22.47 8.83 2.21
C ASP A 103 21.78 7.51 1.86
N ALA A 104 20.70 7.61 1.07
CA ALA A 104 19.92 6.46 0.64
C ALA A 104 20.70 5.53 -0.30
N GLU A 105 21.55 6.05 -1.18
CA GLU A 105 22.35 5.23 -2.08
C GLU A 105 23.38 4.42 -1.30
N LYS A 106 24.06 5.06 -0.35
CA LYS A 106 25.00 4.39 0.55
C LYS A 106 24.32 3.34 1.42
N ALA A 107 23.15 3.64 1.97
CA ALA A 107 22.34 2.69 2.75
C ALA A 107 21.82 1.51 1.91
N ASP A 108 21.72 1.69 0.60
CA ASP A 108 21.31 0.66 -0.36
C ASP A 108 22.49 -0.20 -0.84
N ALA A 109 23.73 0.28 -0.76
CA ALA A 109 24.89 -0.35 -1.42
C ALA A 109 25.19 -1.78 -0.95
N GLU A 110 24.95 -2.10 0.33
CA GLU A 110 25.29 -3.40 0.93
C GLU A 110 24.08 -4.34 1.07
N ARG A 111 22.92 -3.97 0.52
CA ARG A 111 21.69 -4.75 0.73
C ARG A 111 21.57 -5.93 -0.22
N PRO A 112 20.75 -6.95 0.13
CA PRO A 112 20.43 -8.03 -0.79
C PRO A 112 19.85 -7.54 -2.13
N PRO A 113 19.96 -8.32 -3.22
CA PRO A 113 19.36 -7.93 -4.49
C PRO A 113 17.86 -7.65 -4.38
N TYR A 114 17.40 -6.66 -5.14
CA TYR A 114 15.97 -6.46 -5.38
C TYR A 114 15.44 -7.60 -6.25
N VAL A 115 14.45 -8.32 -5.76
CA VAL A 115 13.78 -9.42 -6.47
C VAL A 115 12.29 -9.10 -6.66
N PRO A 116 11.59 -9.76 -7.59
CA PRO A 116 10.16 -9.55 -7.78
C PRO A 116 9.35 -9.71 -6.48
N ALA A 117 8.39 -8.82 -6.25
CA ALA A 117 7.60 -8.81 -5.03
C ALA A 117 6.86 -10.12 -4.77
N VAL A 118 6.44 -10.83 -5.82
CA VAL A 118 5.78 -12.13 -5.71
C VAL A 118 6.67 -13.19 -5.04
N ASP A 119 7.98 -13.06 -5.12
CA ASP A 119 8.90 -14.05 -4.52
C ASP A 119 9.13 -13.81 -3.03
N VAL A 120 8.73 -12.63 -2.51
CA VAL A 120 9.07 -12.20 -1.15
C VAL A 120 7.87 -11.74 -0.34
N LEU A 121 6.84 -11.14 -0.93
CA LEU A 121 5.68 -10.57 -0.24
C LEU A 121 4.45 -11.49 -0.22
N ARG A 122 4.57 -12.73 -0.72
CA ARG A 122 3.54 -13.76 -0.54
C ARG A 122 3.82 -14.55 0.73
N ALA A 123 2.77 -14.83 1.50
CA ALA A 123 2.84 -15.72 2.66
C ALA A 123 2.93 -17.20 2.23
N THR A 124 4.03 -17.58 1.57
CA THR A 124 4.28 -18.96 1.09
C THR A 124 5.50 -19.55 1.77
N GLY A 125 5.28 -20.52 2.66
CA GLY A 125 6.36 -21.32 3.24
C GLY A 125 7.24 -20.58 4.25
N GLU A 126 8.49 -21.03 4.35
CA GLU A 126 9.48 -20.52 5.30
C GLU A 126 10.09 -19.20 4.82
N ASN A 127 10.12 -18.18 5.69
CA ASN A 127 10.73 -16.89 5.40
C ASN A 127 12.03 -16.72 6.19
N LYS A 128 13.14 -16.54 5.47
CA LYS A 128 14.50 -16.37 6.04
C LYS A 128 14.89 -14.89 6.21
N THR A 129 13.96 -13.97 5.99
CA THR A 129 14.17 -12.52 6.09
C THR A 129 13.48 -11.94 7.33
N TRP A 130 13.58 -10.64 7.55
CA TRP A 130 12.80 -9.94 8.57
C TRP A 130 11.31 -9.81 8.24
N LEU A 131 10.84 -10.20 7.06
CA LEU A 131 9.41 -10.16 6.74
C LEU A 131 8.63 -11.20 7.56
N ARG A 132 7.46 -10.80 8.04
CA ARG A 132 6.50 -11.65 8.73
C ARG A 132 5.14 -11.47 8.10
N PHE A 133 4.29 -12.50 8.22
CA PHE A 133 2.99 -12.51 7.58
C PHE A 133 1.89 -12.95 8.53
N PHE A 134 0.68 -12.51 8.22
CA PHE A 134 -0.56 -13.13 8.70
C PHE A 134 -1.62 -13.09 7.61
N HIS A 135 -2.53 -14.05 7.59
CA HIS A 135 -3.63 -14.08 6.62
C HIS A 135 -4.70 -13.06 7.00
N SER A 136 -5.22 -12.35 6.01
CA SER A 136 -6.37 -11.45 6.18
C SER A 136 -7.60 -12.05 5.51
N GLY A 137 -8.75 -12.00 6.19
CA GLY A 137 -9.97 -12.69 5.75
C GLY A 137 -9.88 -14.21 5.88
N ASN A 138 -10.50 -14.92 4.93
CA ASN A 138 -10.49 -16.39 4.87
C ASN A 138 -9.04 -16.86 4.79
N ALA A 139 -8.61 -17.73 5.71
CA ALA A 139 -7.23 -18.23 5.89
C ALA A 139 -6.68 -18.89 4.61
N SER A 140 -6.25 -18.07 3.65
CA SER A 140 -5.83 -18.47 2.32
C SER A 140 -4.56 -17.72 1.93
N ALA A 141 -3.68 -18.39 1.21
CA ALA A 141 -2.47 -17.78 0.64
C ALA A 141 -2.78 -16.74 -0.45
N ALA A 142 -4.05 -16.60 -0.86
CA ALA A 142 -4.50 -15.58 -1.80
C ALA A 142 -4.59 -14.18 -1.17
N MET A 143 -4.66 -14.10 0.17
CA MET A 143 -4.77 -12.83 0.89
C MET A 143 -3.92 -12.86 2.15
N SER A 144 -2.87 -12.05 2.16
CA SER A 144 -1.97 -11.96 3.31
C SER A 144 -1.52 -10.55 3.56
N ARG A 145 -1.14 -10.26 4.79
CA ARG A 145 -0.47 -9.01 5.15
C ARG A 145 0.95 -9.30 5.52
N SER A 146 1.84 -8.38 5.17
CA SER A 146 3.25 -8.43 5.52
C SER A 146 3.63 -7.24 6.40
N PHE A 147 4.57 -7.48 7.30
CA PHE A 147 5.16 -6.46 8.16
C PHE A 147 6.62 -6.81 8.47
N CYS A 148 7.38 -5.82 8.89
CA CYS A 148 8.75 -6.03 9.33
C CYS A 148 8.75 -6.63 10.75
N GLY A 149 9.23 -7.86 10.91
CA GLY A 149 9.40 -8.52 12.20
C GLY A 149 10.44 -7.88 13.10
N ARG A 150 11.29 -6.98 12.58
CA ARG A 150 12.26 -6.21 13.37
C ARG A 150 11.66 -4.99 14.06
N CYS A 151 10.93 -4.15 13.32
CA CYS A 151 10.42 -2.86 13.83
C CYS A 151 8.89 -2.74 13.81
N GLY A 152 8.17 -3.77 13.38
CA GLY A 152 6.71 -3.78 13.34
C GLY A 152 6.07 -2.97 12.21
N THR A 153 6.83 -2.26 11.35
CA THR A 153 6.24 -1.46 10.28
C THR A 153 5.35 -2.33 9.37
N PRO A 154 4.05 -1.99 9.22
CA PRO A 154 3.16 -2.67 8.28
C PRO A 154 3.55 -2.30 6.86
N LEU A 155 3.77 -3.30 5.99
CA LEU A 155 4.28 -3.06 4.64
C LEU A 155 3.19 -3.18 3.59
N CYS A 156 2.52 -4.34 3.50
CA CYS A 156 1.54 -4.53 2.44
C CYS A 156 0.39 -5.46 2.82
N TYR A 157 -0.71 -5.32 2.11
CA TYR A 157 -1.69 -6.37 1.88
C TYR A 157 -1.49 -6.94 0.47
N HIS A 158 -1.24 -8.23 0.36
CA HIS A 158 -1.15 -8.97 -0.88
C HIS A 158 -2.52 -9.55 -1.22
N LEU A 159 -2.95 -9.36 -2.47
CA LEU A 159 -4.15 -9.92 -3.05
C LEU A 159 -3.78 -10.67 -4.33
N LYS A 160 -4.00 -11.98 -4.34
CA LYS A 160 -4.05 -12.75 -5.57
C LYS A 160 -5.43 -12.59 -6.19
N LEU A 161 -5.49 -11.85 -7.28
CA LEU A 161 -6.70 -11.61 -8.07
C LEU A 161 -7.29 -12.94 -8.55
N ALA A 162 -8.62 -12.93 -8.62
CA ALA A 162 -9.45 -13.98 -9.17
C ALA A 162 -10.59 -13.31 -9.95
N PRO A 163 -11.27 -14.01 -10.88
CA PRO A 163 -12.38 -13.45 -11.64
C PRO A 163 -13.42 -12.74 -10.76
N GLY A 164 -13.75 -13.31 -9.60
CA GLY A 164 -14.72 -12.72 -8.65
C GLY A 164 -14.31 -11.38 -8.03
N PHE A 165 -13.03 -11.01 -8.10
CA PHE A 165 -12.54 -9.69 -7.65
C PHE A 165 -12.47 -8.68 -8.80
N CYS A 166 -12.55 -9.12 -10.05
CA CYS A 166 -12.47 -8.24 -11.21
C CYS A 166 -13.88 -7.79 -11.61
N TYR A 167 -14.09 -6.49 -11.85
CA TYR A 167 -15.41 -5.92 -12.14
C TYR A 167 -16.13 -6.64 -13.30
N GLN A 168 -15.40 -7.02 -14.35
CA GLN A 168 -15.95 -7.73 -15.52
C GLN A 168 -15.74 -9.26 -15.48
N GLY A 169 -15.27 -9.82 -14.37
CA GLY A 169 -14.85 -11.22 -14.31
C GLY A 169 -13.60 -11.56 -15.13
N LYS A 170 -13.01 -10.58 -15.83
CA LYS A 170 -11.83 -10.75 -16.67
C LYS A 170 -10.56 -10.41 -15.90
N MET A 171 -9.64 -11.37 -15.84
CA MET A 171 -8.32 -11.17 -15.26
C MET A 171 -7.48 -10.21 -16.10
N PRO A 172 -6.61 -9.39 -15.48
CA PRO A 172 -5.63 -8.61 -16.22
C PRO A 172 -4.63 -9.52 -16.95
N GLU A 173 -4.09 -9.04 -18.07
CA GLU A 173 -3.08 -9.75 -18.84
C GLU A 173 -1.71 -9.63 -18.16
N GLY A 174 -0.98 -10.74 -18.08
CA GLY A 174 0.41 -10.75 -17.62
C GLY A 174 0.63 -10.72 -16.11
N TRP A 175 -0.40 -10.58 -15.27
CA TRP A 175 -0.27 -10.62 -13.81
C TRP A 175 -1.55 -11.05 -13.10
N CYS A 176 -1.41 -11.55 -11.87
CA CYS A 176 -2.55 -11.91 -11.02
C CYS A 176 -2.36 -11.54 -9.55
N ASP A 177 -1.29 -10.84 -9.19
CA ASP A 177 -0.99 -10.44 -7.83
C ASP A 177 -0.94 -8.91 -7.75
N SER A 178 -1.68 -8.33 -6.81
CA SER A 178 -1.60 -6.92 -6.44
C SER A 178 -1.11 -6.76 -5.02
N PHE A 179 -0.40 -5.67 -4.77
CA PHE A 179 0.13 -5.31 -3.46
C PHE A 179 -0.38 -3.94 -3.06
N HIS A 180 -1.20 -3.87 -2.01
CA HIS A 180 -1.59 -2.60 -1.39
C HIS A 180 -0.54 -2.23 -0.36
N LEU A 181 0.43 -1.39 -0.75
CA LEU A 181 1.49 -0.91 0.14
C LEU A 181 0.95 0.16 1.10
N SER A 182 1.34 0.10 2.37
CA SER A 182 0.99 1.13 3.36
C SER A 182 1.63 2.46 2.96
N LEU A 183 0.85 3.53 2.77
CA LEU A 183 1.40 4.84 2.38
C LEU A 183 2.44 5.37 3.39
N GLY A 184 2.24 5.10 4.69
CA GLY A 184 3.22 5.47 5.73
C GLY A 184 4.57 4.76 5.64
N SER A 185 4.76 3.81 4.72
CA SER A 185 6.04 3.13 4.48
C SER A 185 6.83 3.69 3.29
N PHE A 186 6.28 4.65 2.56
CA PHE A 186 6.96 5.29 1.43
C PHE A 186 8.00 6.30 1.92
N ASP A 187 9.04 6.54 1.11
CA ASP A 187 10.00 7.58 1.43
C ASP A 187 9.32 8.95 1.42
N ARG A 188 9.72 9.80 2.37
CA ARG A 188 9.08 11.07 2.65
C ARG A 188 9.02 12.00 1.43
N GLU A 189 10.04 11.97 0.58
CA GLU A 189 10.10 12.80 -0.62
C GLU A 189 8.91 12.60 -1.57
N PHE A 190 8.29 11.41 -1.59
CA PHE A 190 7.11 11.11 -2.39
C PHE A 190 5.82 11.52 -1.68
N LEU A 191 5.77 11.39 -0.36
CA LEU A 191 4.64 11.81 0.47
C LEU A 191 4.44 13.32 0.48
N GLU A 192 5.50 14.10 0.20
CA GLU A 192 5.44 15.55 0.06
C GLU A 192 4.98 16.01 -1.35
N LYS A 193 4.71 15.09 -2.27
CA LYS A 193 4.23 15.41 -3.62
C LYS A 193 2.71 15.33 -3.69
N ASP A 194 2.09 16.41 -4.16
CA ASP A 194 0.63 16.47 -4.32
C ASP A 194 0.07 15.36 -5.23
N TRP A 195 0.84 14.92 -6.23
CA TRP A 195 0.46 13.85 -7.15
C TRP A 195 0.40 12.46 -6.50
N PHE A 196 0.89 12.33 -5.26
CA PHE A 196 0.88 11.07 -4.52
C PHE A 196 -0.23 11.00 -3.45
N ASN A 197 -0.93 12.12 -3.21
CA ASN A 197 -2.08 12.19 -2.30
C ASN A 197 -3.18 11.19 -2.70
N PRO A 198 -3.88 10.54 -1.76
CA PRO A 198 -4.99 9.63 -2.05
C PRO A 198 -6.04 10.20 -3.00
N GLY A 199 -6.58 9.34 -3.86
CA GLY A 199 -7.45 9.76 -4.98
C GLY A 199 -8.90 9.42 -4.77
N SER A 200 -9.17 8.54 -3.82
CA SER A 200 -10.49 8.25 -3.29
C SER A 200 -10.36 7.63 -1.91
N GLU A 201 -11.51 7.35 -1.31
CA GLU A 201 -11.65 6.62 -0.07
C GLU A 201 -12.54 5.41 -0.29
N GLY A 202 -12.05 4.24 0.10
CA GLY A 202 -12.79 2.98 0.02
C GLY A 202 -13.32 2.54 1.39
N MET A 203 -14.29 1.63 1.36
CA MET A 203 -14.85 0.97 2.56
C MET A 203 -15.46 1.94 3.57
N PHE A 204 -15.99 3.08 3.11
CA PHE A 204 -16.40 4.21 3.94
C PHE A 204 -17.41 3.85 5.03
N LYS A 205 -18.42 3.00 4.74
CA LYS A 205 -19.41 2.57 5.74
C LYS A 205 -18.79 1.90 6.96
N TYR A 206 -17.62 1.29 6.82
CA TYR A 206 -16.92 0.59 7.90
C TYR A 206 -16.05 1.50 8.76
N GLY A 207 -15.93 2.78 8.39
CA GLY A 207 -15.16 3.77 9.14
C GLY A 207 -15.78 4.05 10.52
N THR A 208 -14.93 4.36 11.49
CA THR A 208 -15.40 4.86 12.79
C THR A 208 -16.12 6.19 12.60
N PRO A 209 -17.06 6.58 13.49
CA PRO A 209 -17.75 7.87 13.37
C PRO A 209 -16.79 9.04 13.19
N MET A 210 -15.75 9.12 14.02
CA MET A 210 -14.75 10.19 13.91
C MET A 210 -13.94 10.13 12.60
N SER A 211 -13.52 8.94 12.14
CA SER A 211 -12.78 8.80 10.87
C SER A 211 -13.62 9.30 9.68
N ARG A 212 -14.91 8.98 9.69
CA ARG A 212 -15.85 9.39 8.65
C ARG A 212 -16.12 10.91 8.69
N CYS A 213 -16.29 11.48 9.88
CA CYS A 213 -16.41 12.93 10.05
C CYS A 213 -15.16 13.67 9.55
N VAL A 214 -13.96 13.22 9.93
CA VAL A 214 -12.70 13.82 9.45
C VAL A 214 -12.60 13.72 7.93
N SER A 215 -12.86 12.56 7.34
CA SER A 215 -12.86 12.37 5.89
C SER A 215 -13.88 13.28 5.17
N ALA A 216 -15.07 13.46 5.74
CA ALA A 216 -16.13 14.27 5.14
C ALA A 216 -15.91 15.79 5.26
N SER A 217 -15.08 16.23 6.21
CA SER A 217 -14.93 17.66 6.57
C SER A 217 -13.53 18.24 6.34
N ALA A 218 -12.47 17.43 6.42
CA ALA A 218 -11.10 17.91 6.33
C ALA A 218 -10.73 18.33 4.90
N LYS A 219 -10.06 19.49 4.78
CA LYS A 219 -9.54 19.99 3.50
C LYS A 219 -8.65 18.94 2.84
N GLY A 220 -8.89 18.66 1.55
CA GLY A 220 -8.13 17.69 0.77
C GLY A 220 -8.65 16.26 0.88
N LEU A 221 -9.42 15.93 1.92
CA LEU A 221 -10.17 14.67 2.01
C LEU A 221 -11.62 14.86 1.60
N LYS A 222 -12.28 15.95 2.00
CA LYS A 222 -13.70 16.22 1.75
C LYS A 222 -14.09 16.06 0.27
N GLU A 223 -13.21 16.47 -0.63
CA GLU A 223 -13.42 16.47 -2.08
C GLU A 223 -13.14 15.12 -2.74
N LEU A 224 -12.47 14.19 -2.05
CA LEU A 224 -12.18 12.87 -2.59
C LEU A 224 -13.48 12.06 -2.73
N PRO A 225 -13.67 11.31 -3.82
CA PRO A 225 -14.76 10.36 -3.93
C PRO A 225 -14.74 9.39 -2.74
N LYS A 226 -15.87 9.24 -2.04
CA LYS A 226 -16.04 8.24 -0.98
C LYS A 226 -16.87 7.08 -1.52
N MET A 227 -16.37 5.87 -1.33
CA MET A 227 -17.02 4.65 -1.76
C MET A 227 -17.48 3.86 -0.54
N GLN A 228 -18.74 3.43 -0.48
CA GLN A 228 -19.24 2.61 0.63
C GLN A 228 -18.46 1.29 0.75
N GLU A 229 -17.99 0.77 -0.38
CA GLU A 229 -17.01 -0.31 -0.49
C GLU A 229 -15.97 0.07 -1.54
N PHE A 230 -16.10 -0.46 -2.76
CA PHE A 230 -15.30 -0.04 -3.92
C PHE A 230 -16.16 0.38 -5.12
N MET A 231 -17.48 0.11 -5.09
CA MET A 231 -18.33 0.24 -6.28
C MET A 231 -19.36 1.37 -6.17
N ASP A 232 -19.96 1.54 -4.99
CA ASP A 232 -21.02 2.52 -4.79
C ASP A 232 -20.49 3.78 -4.09
N ALA A 233 -20.79 4.94 -4.69
CA ALA A 233 -20.51 6.22 -4.06
C ALA A 233 -21.36 6.41 -2.79
N VAL A 234 -20.81 7.08 -1.79
CA VAL A 234 -21.56 7.49 -0.59
C VAL A 234 -22.56 8.59 -1.00
N PRO A 235 -23.85 8.48 -0.63
CA PRO A 235 -24.85 9.51 -0.88
C PRO A 235 -24.45 10.89 -0.30
N GLU A 236 -24.77 11.97 -1.00
CA GLU A 236 -24.37 13.33 -0.57
C GLU A 236 -25.05 13.75 0.73
N ASP A 237 -26.31 13.36 0.96
CA ASP A 237 -27.03 13.62 2.21
C ASP A 237 -26.35 12.96 3.42
N GLU A 238 -25.81 11.75 3.25
CA GLU A 238 -25.00 11.08 4.27
C GLU A 238 -23.69 11.83 4.54
N LEU A 239 -23.06 12.41 3.51
CA LEU A 239 -21.85 13.22 3.66
C LEU A 239 -22.13 14.58 4.31
N GLU A 240 -23.25 15.22 3.98
CA GLU A 240 -23.71 16.46 4.61
C GLU A 240 -23.98 16.26 6.10
N ALA A 241 -24.63 15.17 6.48
CA ALA A 241 -24.88 14.83 7.88
C ALA A 241 -23.59 14.68 8.71
N LEU A 242 -22.48 14.28 8.10
CA LEU A 242 -21.18 14.13 8.76
C LEU A 242 -20.36 15.42 8.85
N ARG A 243 -20.73 16.45 8.08
CA ARG A 243 -20.05 17.75 8.03
C ARG A 243 -20.61 18.77 9.03
N ASN A 244 -21.81 18.51 9.54
CA ASN A 244 -22.52 19.33 10.53
C ASN A 244 -22.22 18.87 11.95
#